data_AF-A0A6M0JYE1-F1
#
_entry.id   AF-A0A6M0JYE1-F1
#
_cell.length_a   1.000
_cell.length_b   1.000
_cell.length_c   1.000
_cell.angle_alpha   90.00
_cell.angle_beta   90.00
_cell.angle_gamma   90.00
#
_symmetry.space_group_name_H-M   'P 1'
#
loop_
_entity.id
_entity.type
_entity.pdbx_description
1 polymer ?
#
loop_
_entity_poly.entity_id
_entity_poly.type
_entity_poly.pdbx_seq_one_letter_code
_entity_poly.pdbx_strand_id
1 'polypeptide(L)'
;MAKVKQWTEDDARYARDWLQRTDIKVNQPIQADDPNALAQQLKDTLTVTDWNRMLGAIRQRKHQAASDSVRITKSELKRLRSESQSNRQHNGKTDELDRLRAECLSQAGTISRLSRDRDILTGQLRKLDGAAATIERLRTDLAARDAEVQRLKAEVARAQEKVAAAAARESGYREQISRLESRPGQDERSVKRQADGIMPNRQADETSPRADRDRRILELPELSEIKVAEILKAEGIKCSARTVGNVRRRHSIA
;
A
#
# COMPACT_ATOMS: atom_id res chain seq x y z
N MET A 1 17.98 -73.95 -70.48
CA MET A 1 17.16 -74.93 -69.72
C MET A 1 15.98 -74.19 -69.11
N ALA A 2 14.75 -74.43 -69.59
CA ALA A 2 13.55 -73.78 -69.08
C ALA A 2 13.22 -74.34 -67.68
N LYS A 3 13.08 -73.48 -66.67
CA LYS A 3 12.67 -73.89 -65.32
C LYS A 3 11.26 -74.48 -65.42
N VAL A 4 11.09 -75.75 -65.05
CA VAL A 4 9.77 -76.37 -64.88
C VAL A 4 9.04 -75.57 -63.81
N LYS A 5 7.87 -75.01 -64.16
CA LYS A 5 7.07 -74.21 -63.24
C LYS A 5 6.46 -75.13 -62.19
N GLN A 6 6.99 -75.07 -60.97
CA GLN A 6 6.44 -75.81 -59.83
C GLN A 6 5.06 -75.29 -59.48
N TRP A 7 4.10 -76.20 -59.31
CA TRP A 7 2.77 -75.89 -58.82
C TRP A 7 2.80 -75.76 -57.30
N THR A 8 2.19 -74.70 -56.78
CA THR A 8 2.02 -74.52 -55.34
C THR A 8 0.80 -75.31 -54.84
N GLU A 9 0.71 -75.57 -53.53
CA GLU A 9 -0.48 -76.19 -52.94
C GLU A 9 -1.77 -75.41 -53.27
N ASP A 10 -1.68 -74.08 -53.37
CA ASP A 10 -2.79 -73.25 -53.84
C ASP A 10 -3.17 -73.51 -55.29
N ASP A 11 -2.20 -73.76 -56.18
CA ASP A 11 -2.48 -74.10 -57.59
C ASP A 11 -3.22 -75.43 -57.68
N ALA A 12 -2.78 -76.42 -56.90
CA ALA A 12 -3.40 -77.73 -56.81
C ALA A 12 -4.83 -77.64 -56.28
N ARG A 13 -5.05 -76.89 -55.20
CA ARG A 13 -6.39 -76.63 -54.64
C ARG A 13 -7.29 -75.92 -55.65
N TYR A 14 -6.79 -74.90 -56.35
CA TYR A 14 -7.58 -74.18 -57.35
C TYR A 14 -7.89 -75.01 -58.58
N ALA A 15 -6.98 -75.87 -59.02
CA ALA A 15 -7.24 -76.79 -60.13
C ALA A 15 -8.34 -77.80 -59.77
N ARG A 16 -8.30 -78.36 -58.55
CA ARG A 16 -9.36 -79.26 -58.05
C ARG A 16 -10.72 -78.55 -57.97
N ASP A 17 -10.77 -77.36 -57.38
CA ASP A 17 -11.99 -76.52 -57.29
C ASP A 17 -12.51 -76.08 -58.67
N TRP A 18 -11.62 -75.81 -59.62
CA TRP A 18 -12.00 -75.47 -61.00
C TRP A 18 -12.64 -76.67 -61.71
N LEU A 19 -12.02 -77.85 -61.64
CA LEU A 19 -12.56 -79.07 -62.24
C LEU A 19 -13.92 -79.47 -61.67
N GLN A 20 -14.14 -79.28 -60.36
CA GLN A 20 -15.44 -79.52 -59.72
C GLN A 20 -16.54 -78.56 -60.21
N ARG A 21 -16.19 -77.37 -60.69
CA ARG A 21 -17.14 -76.35 -61.17
C ARG A 21 -17.38 -76.40 -62.67
N THR A 22 -16.62 -77.21 -63.40
CA THR A 22 -16.72 -77.34 -64.86
C THR A 22 -17.23 -78.72 -65.24
N ASP A 23 -18.08 -78.82 -66.27
CA ASP A 23 -18.63 -80.11 -66.77
C ASP A 23 -17.60 -80.98 -67.53
N ILE A 24 -16.31 -80.78 -67.28
CA ILE A 24 -15.23 -81.51 -67.96
C ILE A 24 -15.12 -82.91 -67.35
N LYS A 25 -15.45 -83.93 -68.15
CA LYS A 25 -15.34 -85.34 -67.75
C LYS A 25 -13.88 -85.78 -67.77
N VAL A 26 -13.26 -85.90 -66.60
CA VAL A 26 -11.94 -86.54 -66.46
C VAL A 26 -12.17 -88.05 -66.40
N ASN A 27 -11.69 -88.80 -67.40
CA ASN A 27 -11.94 -90.25 -67.53
C ASN A 27 -11.19 -91.13 -66.50
N GLN A 28 -10.31 -90.54 -65.69
CA GLN A 28 -9.57 -91.23 -64.64
C GLN A 28 -9.68 -90.49 -63.31
N PRO A 29 -9.81 -91.20 -62.17
CA PRO A 29 -9.83 -90.56 -60.86
C PRO A 29 -8.49 -89.87 -60.59
N ILE A 30 -8.55 -88.57 -60.31
CA ILE A 30 -7.38 -87.78 -59.94
C ILE A 30 -7.06 -88.09 -58.47
N GLN A 31 -5.93 -88.76 -58.22
CA GLN A 31 -5.52 -89.23 -56.88
C GLN A 31 -4.16 -88.67 -56.42
N ALA A 32 -3.57 -87.74 -57.20
CA ALA A 32 -2.29 -87.16 -56.84
C ALA A 32 -2.41 -86.16 -55.68
N ASP A 33 -1.76 -86.47 -54.57
CA ASP A 33 -1.65 -85.60 -53.40
C ASP A 33 -0.57 -84.52 -53.57
N ASP A 34 0.52 -84.81 -54.29
CA ASP A 34 1.58 -83.84 -54.59
C ASP A 34 1.13 -82.85 -55.69
N PRO A 35 1.28 -81.52 -55.49
CA PRO A 35 0.91 -80.50 -56.46
C PRO A 35 1.53 -80.66 -57.85
N ASN A 36 2.78 -81.15 -57.94
CA ASN A 36 3.45 -81.32 -59.22
C ASN A 36 3.02 -82.62 -59.92
N ALA A 37 2.83 -83.70 -59.16
CA ALA A 37 2.24 -84.93 -59.66
C ALA A 37 0.82 -84.70 -60.19
N LEU A 38 0.02 -83.89 -59.49
CA LEU A 38 -1.31 -83.46 -59.93
C LEU A 38 -1.25 -82.65 -61.22
N ALA A 39 -0.33 -81.69 -61.31
CA ALA A 39 -0.14 -80.89 -62.52
C ALA A 39 0.18 -81.76 -63.74
N GLN A 40 1.03 -82.78 -63.56
CA GLN A 40 1.39 -83.71 -64.62
C GLN A 40 0.21 -84.62 -65.01
N GLN A 41 -0.51 -85.18 -64.03
CA GLN A 41 -1.70 -85.99 -64.28
C GLN A 41 -2.80 -85.20 -65.03
N LEU A 42 -3.02 -83.94 -64.66
CA LEU A 42 -3.99 -83.06 -65.33
C LEU A 42 -3.56 -82.66 -66.73
N LYS A 43 -2.26 -82.49 -66.98
CA LYS A 43 -1.71 -82.20 -68.30
C LYS A 43 -1.89 -83.39 -69.27
N ASP A 44 -1.78 -84.61 -68.76
CA ASP A 44 -1.90 -85.83 -69.55
C ASP A 44 -3.37 -86.23 -69.80
N THR A 45 -4.30 -85.76 -68.96
CA THR A 45 -5.73 -86.13 -69.02
C THR A 45 -6.63 -85.08 -69.68
N LEU A 46 -6.30 -83.79 -69.57
CA LEU A 46 -7.11 -82.70 -70.14
C LEU A 46 -6.75 -82.44 -71.61
N THR A 47 -7.72 -81.98 -72.40
CA THR A 47 -7.41 -81.43 -73.72
C THR A 47 -6.53 -80.19 -73.60
N VAL A 48 -5.73 -79.88 -74.61
CA VAL A 48 -4.87 -78.68 -74.63
C VAL A 48 -5.69 -77.41 -74.37
N THR A 49 -6.92 -77.36 -74.89
CA THR A 49 -7.85 -76.23 -74.70
C THR A 49 -8.30 -76.11 -73.25
N ASP A 50 -8.72 -77.22 -72.63
CA ASP A 50 -9.18 -77.24 -71.23
C ASP A 50 -8.04 -76.97 -70.25
N TRP A 51 -6.86 -77.54 -70.51
CA TRP A 51 -5.64 -77.27 -69.76
C TRP A 51 -5.27 -75.78 -69.80
N ASN A 52 -5.31 -75.16 -70.98
CA ASN A 52 -5.04 -73.72 -71.12
C ASN A 52 -6.09 -72.85 -70.42
N ARG A 53 -7.37 -73.26 -70.47
CA ARG A 53 -8.47 -72.57 -69.77
C ARG A 53 -8.30 -72.63 -68.25
N MET A 54 -7.95 -73.80 -67.71
CA MET A 54 -7.65 -73.98 -66.29
C MET A 54 -6.45 -73.14 -65.85
N LEU A 55 -5.34 -73.17 -66.59
CA LEU A 55 -4.16 -72.34 -66.32
C LEU A 55 -4.47 -70.84 -66.42
N GLY A 56 -5.40 -70.44 -67.30
CA GLY A 56 -5.92 -69.08 -67.38
C GLY A 56 -6.68 -68.68 -66.11
N ALA A 57 -7.60 -69.53 -65.66
CA ALA A 57 -8.39 -69.31 -64.45
C ALA A 57 -7.52 -69.25 -63.18
N ILE A 58 -6.55 -70.16 -63.03
CA ILE A 58 -5.60 -70.16 -61.91
C ILE A 58 -4.77 -68.87 -61.90
N ARG A 59 -4.24 -68.44 -63.06
CA ARG A 59 -3.50 -67.17 -63.18
C ARG A 59 -4.37 -65.97 -62.82
N GLN A 60 -5.60 -65.92 -63.31
CA GLN A 60 -6.54 -64.83 -63.01
C GLN A 60 -6.87 -64.77 -61.52
N ARG A 61 -7.11 -65.92 -60.88
CA ARG A 61 -7.39 -65.99 -59.44
C ARG A 61 -6.20 -65.57 -58.59
N LYS A 62 -4.98 -65.96 -58.97
CA LYS A 62 -3.75 -65.48 -58.33
C LYS A 62 -3.58 -63.97 -58.47
N HIS A 63 -3.84 -63.42 -59.66
CA HIS A 63 -3.85 -61.97 -59.87
C HIS A 63 -4.91 -61.27 -59.01
N GLN A 64 -6.11 -61.84 -58.90
CA GLN A 64 -7.19 -61.30 -58.08
C GLN A 64 -6.82 -61.32 -56.59
N ALA A 65 -6.32 -62.44 -56.09
CA ALA A 65 -5.87 -62.57 -54.69
C ALA A 65 -4.73 -61.59 -54.37
N ALA A 66 -3.77 -61.40 -55.28
CA ALA A 66 -2.73 -60.40 -55.13
C ALA A 66 -3.31 -58.98 -55.12
N SER A 67 -4.27 -58.68 -56.00
CA SER A 67 -4.96 -57.39 -56.03
C SER A 67 -5.74 -57.11 -54.74
N ASP A 68 -6.44 -58.12 -54.21
CA ASP A 68 -7.18 -58.02 -52.96
C ASP A 68 -6.24 -57.83 -51.77
N SER A 69 -5.12 -58.57 -51.71
CA SER A 69 -4.09 -58.37 -50.70
C SER A 69 -3.50 -56.95 -50.74
N VAL A 70 -3.20 -56.43 -51.93
CA VAL A 70 -2.73 -55.04 -52.10
C VAL A 70 -3.80 -54.04 -51.66
N ARG A 71 -5.07 -54.28 -51.97
CA ARG A 71 -6.18 -53.42 -51.55
C ARG A 71 -6.32 -53.39 -50.02
N ILE A 72 -6.26 -54.55 -49.37
CA ILE A 72 -6.36 -54.69 -47.92
C ILE A 72 -5.17 -54.00 -47.24
N THR A 73 -3.95 -54.34 -47.62
CA THR A 73 -2.73 -53.73 -47.06
C THR A 73 -2.69 -52.22 -47.27
N LYS A 74 -3.14 -51.72 -48.43
CA LYS A 74 -3.27 -50.28 -48.67
C LYS A 74 -4.29 -49.62 -47.73
N SER A 75 -5.39 -50.29 -47.41
CA SER A 75 -6.39 -49.78 -46.47
C SER A 75 -5.85 -49.74 -45.04
N GLU A 76 -5.10 -50.76 -44.62
CA GLU A 76 -4.44 -50.81 -43.32
C GLU A 76 -3.37 -49.73 -43.18
N LEU A 77 -2.54 -49.52 -44.21
CA LEU A 77 -1.56 -48.44 -44.24
C LEU A 77 -2.19 -47.06 -44.11
N LYS A 78 -3.35 -46.84 -44.76
CA LYS A 78 -4.11 -45.58 -44.59
C LYS A 78 -4.58 -45.40 -43.15
N ARG A 79 -5.12 -46.47 -42.53
CA ARG A 79 -5.57 -46.45 -41.13
C ARG A 79 -4.43 -46.13 -40.18
N LEU A 80 -3.30 -46.84 -40.30
CA LEU A 80 -2.12 -46.64 -39.45
C LEU A 80 -1.51 -45.25 -39.61
N ARG A 81 -1.51 -44.69 -40.83
CA ARG A 81 -1.07 -43.31 -41.07
C ARG A 81 -1.98 -42.31 -40.36
N SER A 82 -3.30 -42.49 -40.43
CA SER A 82 -4.26 -41.64 -39.72
C SER A 82 -4.09 -41.72 -38.21
N GLU A 83 -3.92 -42.93 -37.68
CA GLU A 83 -3.69 -43.17 -36.25
C GLU A 83 -2.38 -42.51 -35.78
N SER A 84 -1.30 -42.68 -36.53
CA SER A 84 -0.01 -42.04 -36.25
C SER A 84 -0.10 -40.51 -36.27
N GLN A 85 -0.87 -39.94 -37.20
CA GLN A 85 -1.09 -38.49 -37.27
C GLN A 85 -1.91 -38.00 -36.06
N SER A 86 -2.95 -38.75 -35.68
CA SER A 86 -3.74 -38.46 -34.47
C SER A 86 -2.86 -38.50 -33.22
N ASN A 87 -2.01 -39.52 -33.07
CA ASN A 87 -1.10 -39.66 -31.93
C ASN A 87 -0.10 -38.51 -31.85
N ARG A 88 0.44 -38.03 -32.99
CA ARG A 88 1.30 -36.83 -32.99
C ARG A 88 0.57 -35.58 -32.49
N GLN A 89 -0.69 -35.40 -32.89
CA GLN A 89 -1.51 -34.27 -32.41
C GLN A 89 -1.81 -34.40 -30.91
N HIS A 90 -2.13 -35.61 -30.44
CA HIS A 90 -2.35 -35.87 -29.02
C HIS A 90 -1.09 -35.58 -28.20
N ASN A 91 0.08 -36.06 -28.64
CA ASN A 91 1.34 -35.78 -27.96
C ASN A 91 1.63 -34.28 -27.91
N GLY A 92 1.46 -33.56 -29.02
CA GLY A 92 1.64 -32.11 -29.02
C GLY A 92 0.69 -31.36 -28.08
N LYS A 93 -0.56 -31.84 -27.91
CA LYS A 93 -1.49 -31.29 -26.92
C LYS A 93 -1.06 -31.63 -25.48
N THR A 94 -0.53 -32.82 -25.25
CA THR A 94 -0.02 -33.23 -23.93
C THR A 94 1.16 -32.36 -23.51
N ASP A 95 2.11 -32.12 -24.42
CA ASP A 95 3.27 -31.25 -24.17
C ASP A 95 2.85 -29.82 -23.82
N GLU A 96 1.84 -29.28 -24.52
CA GLU A 96 1.30 -27.95 -24.24
C GLU A 96 0.58 -27.90 -22.89
N LEU A 97 -0.16 -28.94 -22.52
CA LEU A 97 -0.79 -29.03 -21.20
C LEU A 97 0.23 -29.03 -20.07
N ASP A 98 1.34 -29.76 -20.24
CA ASP A 98 2.40 -29.81 -19.24
C ASP A 98 3.16 -28.48 -19.14
N ARG A 99 3.35 -27.78 -20.26
CA ARG A 99 3.88 -26.42 -20.27
C ARG A 99 2.98 -25.44 -19.50
N LEU A 100 1.69 -25.42 -19.81
CA LEU A 100 0.72 -24.54 -19.15
C LEU A 100 0.62 -24.84 -17.65
N ARG A 101 0.69 -26.12 -17.25
CA ARG A 101 0.74 -26.51 -15.84
C ARG A 101 1.97 -25.95 -15.13
N ALA A 102 3.15 -26.06 -15.74
CA ALA A 102 4.38 -25.52 -15.19
C ALA A 102 4.32 -24.00 -15.03
N GLU A 103 3.75 -23.30 -16.01
CA GLU A 103 3.52 -21.86 -15.95
C GLU A 103 2.56 -21.48 -14.82
N CYS A 104 1.42 -22.16 -14.68
CA CYS A 104 0.46 -21.92 -13.59
C CYS A 104 1.10 -22.12 -12.21
N LEU A 105 1.94 -23.14 -12.04
CA LEU A 105 2.65 -23.39 -10.78
C LEU A 105 3.66 -22.27 -10.47
N SER A 106 4.38 -21.78 -11.49
CA SER A 106 5.30 -20.65 -11.35
C SER A 106 4.59 -19.35 -10.96
N GLN A 107 3.46 -19.08 -11.61
CA GLN A 107 2.61 -17.92 -11.31
C GLN A 107 2.03 -18.01 -9.89
N ALA A 108 1.55 -19.18 -9.46
CA ALA A 108 1.07 -19.41 -8.09
C ALA A 108 2.17 -19.14 -7.05
N GLY A 109 3.41 -19.56 -7.33
CA GLY A 109 4.57 -19.25 -6.50
C GLY A 109 4.84 -17.74 -6.40
N THR A 110 4.72 -17.02 -7.52
CA THR A 110 4.89 -15.56 -7.59
C THR A 110 3.82 -14.83 -6.79
N ILE A 111 2.54 -15.20 -6.94
CA ILE A 111 1.41 -14.66 -6.17
C ILE A 111 1.64 -14.86 -4.66
N SER A 112 2.14 -16.04 -4.28
CA SER A 112 2.43 -16.37 -2.87
C SER A 112 3.57 -15.53 -2.28
N ARG A 113 4.56 -15.14 -3.10
CA ARG A 113 5.63 -14.21 -2.68
C ARG A 113 5.08 -12.79 -2.54
N LEU A 114 4.39 -12.29 -3.57
CA LEU A 114 3.82 -10.94 -3.55
C LEU A 114 2.82 -10.74 -2.41
N SER A 115 2.04 -11.76 -2.06
CA SER A 115 1.11 -11.69 -0.92
C SER A 115 1.85 -11.52 0.41
N ARG A 116 2.96 -12.23 0.61
CA ARG A 116 3.82 -12.07 1.80
C ARG A 116 4.44 -10.67 1.86
N ASP A 117 4.95 -10.18 0.73
CA ASP A 117 5.54 -8.84 0.65
C ASP A 117 4.50 -7.76 0.99
N ARG A 118 3.27 -7.89 0.47
CA ARG A 118 2.15 -7.01 0.80
C ARG A 118 1.86 -7.01 2.31
N ASP A 119 1.83 -8.18 2.95
CA ASP A 119 1.52 -8.28 4.37
C ASP A 119 2.62 -7.64 5.24
N ILE A 120 3.90 -7.81 4.83
CA ILE A 120 5.05 -7.14 5.45
C ILE A 120 4.91 -5.61 5.33
N LEU A 121 4.67 -5.11 4.12
CA LEU A 121 4.52 -3.67 3.86
C LEU A 121 3.33 -3.08 4.63
N THR A 122 2.22 -3.82 4.70
CA THR A 122 1.04 -3.43 5.50
C THR A 122 1.40 -3.32 6.99
N GLY A 123 2.19 -4.26 7.51
CA GLY A 123 2.70 -4.20 8.87
C GLY A 123 3.64 -3.01 9.13
N GLN A 124 4.49 -2.66 8.17
CA GLN A 124 5.35 -1.49 8.25
C GLN A 124 4.56 -0.18 8.24
N LEU A 125 3.53 -0.09 7.39
CA LEU A 125 2.67 1.10 7.29
C LEU A 125 1.95 1.37 8.62
N ARG A 126 1.40 0.34 9.27
CA ARG A 126 0.81 0.47 10.62
C ARG A 126 1.80 0.96 11.68
N LYS A 127 3.07 0.55 11.60
CA LYS A 127 4.12 1.03 12.53
C LYS A 127 4.41 2.51 12.29
N LEU A 128 4.46 2.94 11.03
CA LEU A 128 4.65 4.35 10.68
C LEU A 128 3.47 5.21 11.14
N ASP A 129 2.22 4.75 10.98
CA ASP A 129 1.04 5.45 11.47
C ASP A 129 1.09 5.63 13.01
N GLY A 130 1.49 4.58 13.74
CA GLY A 130 1.68 4.67 15.19
C GLY A 130 2.79 5.64 15.60
N ALA A 131 3.89 5.69 14.85
CA ALA A 131 4.95 6.65 15.08
C ALA A 131 4.49 8.09 14.81
N ALA A 132 3.73 8.32 13.73
CA ALA A 132 3.17 9.62 13.40
C ALA A 132 2.21 10.12 14.50
N ALA A 133 1.32 9.26 15.00
CA ALA A 133 0.44 9.59 16.13
C ALA A 133 1.22 9.96 17.40
N THR A 134 2.34 9.27 17.65
CA THR A 134 3.23 9.58 18.78
C THR A 134 3.89 10.96 18.61
N ILE A 135 4.34 11.29 17.40
CA ILE A 135 4.93 12.61 17.10
C ILE A 135 3.91 13.74 17.34
N GLU A 136 2.66 13.57 16.89
CA GLU A 136 1.61 14.58 17.11
C GLU A 136 1.30 14.80 18.59
N ARG A 137 1.27 13.72 19.37
CA ARG A 137 1.14 13.82 20.83
C ARG A 137 2.31 14.58 21.45
N LEU A 138 3.55 14.25 21.08
CA LEU A 138 4.74 14.93 21.59
C LEU A 138 4.78 16.41 21.20
N ARG A 139 4.32 16.77 20.00
CA ARG A 139 4.17 18.18 19.57
C ARG A 139 3.19 18.94 20.45
N THR A 140 2.06 18.31 20.78
CA THR A 140 1.05 18.89 21.68
C THR A 140 1.61 19.07 23.09
N ASP A 141 2.29 18.05 23.62
CA ASP A 141 2.92 18.10 24.94
C ASP A 141 4.00 19.20 25.01
N LEU A 142 4.81 19.35 23.96
CA LEU A 142 5.83 20.39 23.86
C LEU A 142 5.22 21.79 23.90
N ALA A 143 4.17 22.05 23.11
CA ALA A 143 3.48 23.33 23.10
C ALA A 143 2.89 23.69 24.47
N ALA A 144 2.35 22.70 25.20
CA ALA A 144 1.86 22.89 26.55
C ALA A 144 3.00 23.22 27.54
N ARG A 145 4.17 22.57 27.40
CA ARG A 145 5.34 22.88 28.22
C ARG A 145 5.89 24.28 27.93
N ASP A 146 5.93 24.69 26.67
CA ASP A 146 6.35 26.04 26.29
C ASP A 146 5.43 27.11 26.89
N ALA A 147 4.12 26.90 26.88
CA ALA A 147 3.16 27.79 27.53
C ALA A 147 3.40 27.88 29.05
N GLU A 148 3.67 26.76 29.71
CA GLU A 148 3.98 26.73 31.14
C GLU A 148 5.31 27.46 31.45
N VAL A 149 6.33 27.30 30.61
CA VAL A 149 7.59 28.05 30.75
C VAL A 149 7.36 29.55 30.65
N GLN A 150 6.52 30.02 29.72
CA GLN A 150 6.21 31.45 29.61
C GLN A 150 5.44 31.96 30.83
N ARG A 151 4.50 31.15 31.35
CA ARG A 151 3.76 31.46 32.59
C ARG A 151 4.72 31.62 33.77
N LEU A 152 5.62 30.66 33.97
CA LEU A 152 6.62 30.68 35.04
C LEU A 152 7.59 31.86 34.90
N LYS A 153 8.05 32.19 33.68
CA LYS A 153 8.86 33.39 33.44
C LYS A 153 8.15 34.67 33.90
N ALA A 154 6.86 34.80 33.60
CA ALA A 154 6.07 35.96 34.04
C ALA A 154 5.81 35.98 35.55
N GLU A 155 5.75 34.83 36.21
CA GLU A 155 5.69 34.75 37.69
C GLU A 155 7.01 35.16 38.33
N VAL A 156 8.14 34.71 37.80
CA VAL A 156 9.47 35.08 38.27
C VAL A 156 9.68 36.59 38.14
N ALA A 157 9.34 37.19 36.99
CA ALA A 157 9.44 38.65 36.81
C ALA A 157 8.62 39.42 37.86
N ARG A 158 7.36 39.00 38.10
CA ARG A 158 6.50 39.61 39.14
C ARG A 158 7.05 39.42 40.55
N ALA A 159 7.67 38.29 40.85
CA ALA A 159 8.32 38.06 42.13
C ALA A 159 9.54 38.97 42.31
N GLN A 160 10.36 39.16 41.27
CA GLN A 160 11.50 40.07 41.28
C GLN A 160 11.07 41.52 41.53
N GLU A 161 9.99 41.99 40.91
CA GLU A 161 9.42 43.32 41.17
C GLU A 161 9.01 43.49 42.64
N LYS A 162 8.34 42.48 43.22
CA LYS A 162 7.97 42.50 44.64
C LYS A 162 9.18 42.56 45.56
N VAL A 163 10.24 41.80 45.25
CA VAL A 163 11.50 41.81 46.00
C VAL A 163 12.16 43.19 45.91
N ALA A 164 12.25 43.79 44.73
CA ALA A 164 12.80 45.13 44.55
C ALA A 164 12.00 46.19 45.33
N ALA A 165 10.67 46.12 45.30
CA ALA A 165 9.81 47.02 46.07
C ALA A 165 9.98 46.84 47.59
N ALA A 166 10.15 45.61 48.07
CA ALA A 166 10.42 45.34 49.47
C ALA A 166 11.78 45.92 49.91
N ALA A 167 12.83 45.72 49.09
CA ALA A 167 14.15 46.28 49.35
C ALA A 167 14.14 47.82 49.39
N ALA A 168 13.39 48.47 48.50
CA ALA A 168 13.22 49.92 48.51
C ALA A 168 12.52 50.43 49.78
N ARG A 169 11.46 49.73 50.22
CA ARG A 169 10.78 50.03 51.50
C ARG A 169 11.71 49.87 52.69
N GLU A 170 12.50 48.80 52.72
CA GLU A 170 13.48 48.56 53.78
C GLU A 170 14.53 49.69 53.84
N SER A 171 15.05 50.13 52.70
CA SER A 171 15.96 51.29 52.63
C SER A 171 15.30 52.55 53.20
N GLY A 172 14.04 52.82 52.85
CA GLY A 172 13.29 53.94 53.39
C GLY A 172 13.08 53.86 54.90
N TYR A 173 12.78 52.67 55.43
CA TYR A 173 12.68 52.45 56.88
C TYR A 173 14.02 52.64 57.58
N ARG A 174 15.12 52.14 57.01
CA ARG A 174 16.47 52.37 57.55
C ARG A 174 16.80 53.86 57.63
N GLU A 175 16.52 54.64 56.58
CA GLU A 175 16.71 56.09 56.62
C GLU A 175 15.85 56.78 57.69
N GLN A 176 14.58 56.37 57.84
CA GLN A 176 13.70 56.91 58.89
C GLN A 176 14.26 56.61 60.28
N ILE A 177 14.74 55.39 60.52
CA ILE A 177 15.39 54.99 61.77
C ILE A 177 16.62 55.88 62.01
N SER A 178 17.53 56.03 61.04
CA SER A 178 18.71 56.88 61.18
C SER A 178 18.36 58.34 61.50
N ARG A 179 17.29 58.90 60.90
CA ARG A 179 16.83 60.26 61.21
C ARG A 179 16.30 60.38 62.64
N LEU A 180 15.53 59.40 63.11
CA LEU A 180 15.01 59.38 64.48
C LEU A 180 16.15 59.23 65.50
N GLU A 181 17.13 58.37 65.22
CA GLU A 181 18.33 58.19 66.06
C GLU A 181 19.22 59.44 66.11
N SER A 182 19.20 60.28 65.06
CA SER A 182 19.96 61.54 64.99
C SER A 182 19.26 62.72 65.69
N ARG A 183 17.97 62.58 65.99
CA ARG A 183 17.11 63.63 66.57
C ARG A 183 17.27 63.94 68.07
N PRO A 184 17.80 63.05 68.96
CA PRO A 184 17.91 63.34 70.40
C PRO A 184 18.64 64.65 70.73
N GLY A 185 19.60 65.06 69.90
CA GLY A 185 20.34 66.32 70.10
C GLY A 185 19.64 67.60 69.63
N GLN A 186 18.54 67.51 68.87
CA GLN A 186 17.76 68.68 68.42
C GLN A 186 16.61 69.03 69.35
N ASP A 187 15.98 68.04 69.98
CA ASP A 187 14.93 68.30 70.97
C ASP A 187 15.53 68.90 72.25
N GLU A 188 16.75 68.50 72.66
CA GLU A 188 17.49 69.16 73.76
C GLU A 188 17.88 70.61 73.43
N ARG A 189 18.27 70.90 72.17
CA ARG A 189 18.60 72.28 71.74
C ARG A 189 17.35 73.16 71.59
N SER A 190 16.21 72.58 71.25
CA SER A 190 14.93 73.28 71.15
C SER A 190 14.36 73.64 72.52
N VAL A 191 14.45 72.72 73.48
CA VAL A 191 14.04 72.97 74.88
C VAL A 191 14.95 74.01 75.54
N LYS A 192 16.27 73.98 75.25
CA LYS A 192 17.22 74.99 75.78
C LYS A 192 17.04 76.38 75.15
N ARG A 193 16.55 76.47 73.92
CA ARG A 193 16.19 77.76 73.28
C ARG A 193 14.82 78.30 73.69
N GLN A 194 13.90 77.44 74.13
CA GLN A 194 12.61 77.86 74.69
C GLN A 194 12.70 78.28 76.17
N ALA A 195 13.75 77.88 76.89
CA ALA A 195 13.98 78.30 78.28
C ALA A 195 14.51 79.74 78.43
N ASP A 196 15.14 80.32 77.40
CA ASP A 196 15.85 81.62 77.49
C ASP A 196 15.27 82.75 76.61
N GLY A 197 14.07 82.62 76.06
CA GLY A 197 13.55 83.55 75.04
C GLY A 197 12.19 84.18 75.34
N ILE A 198 12.22 85.43 75.81
CA ILE A 198 11.08 86.35 75.94
C ILE A 198 10.28 86.47 74.62
N MET A 199 8.95 86.36 74.73
CA MET A 199 7.98 86.67 73.66
C MET A 199 8.19 88.08 73.07
N PRO A 200 8.02 88.24 71.76
CA PRO A 200 7.03 89.24 71.36
C PRO A 200 6.03 88.75 70.32
N ASN A 201 4.98 89.55 70.32
CA ASN A 201 3.70 89.46 69.65
C ASN A 201 3.79 89.75 68.14
N ARG A 202 2.73 89.33 67.45
CA ARG A 202 2.14 89.85 66.21
C ARG A 202 2.56 89.30 64.84
N GLN A 203 1.47 88.95 64.15
CA GLN A 203 1.11 89.18 62.75
C GLN A 203 1.18 87.99 61.81
N ALA A 204 -0.01 87.74 61.25
CA ALA A 204 -0.32 86.79 60.21
C ALA A 204 0.52 87.07 58.96
N ASP A 205 1.00 85.99 58.34
CA ASP A 205 1.10 85.95 56.88
C ASP A 205 0.93 84.49 56.42
N GLU A 206 -0.15 84.26 55.68
CA GLU A 206 -0.51 82.98 55.09
C GLU A 206 0.19 82.84 53.73
N THR A 207 1.32 82.13 53.68
CA THR A 207 1.79 81.56 52.40
C THR A 207 2.22 80.12 52.63
N SER A 208 1.22 79.24 52.56
CA SER A 208 1.39 77.78 52.55
C SER A 208 1.81 77.32 51.15
N PRO A 209 2.93 76.60 50.96
CA PRO A 209 3.36 76.08 49.65
C PRO A 209 2.56 74.85 49.18
N ARG A 210 1.36 74.62 49.75
CA ARG A 210 0.46 73.53 49.35
C ARG A 210 -0.45 73.89 48.19
N ALA A 211 -0.65 75.17 47.87
CA ALA A 211 -1.58 75.61 46.84
C ALA A 211 -1.07 75.46 45.38
N ASP A 212 0.22 75.23 45.17
CA ASP A 212 0.80 75.13 43.81
C ASP A 212 0.74 73.72 43.18
N ARG A 213 0.49 72.67 43.97
CA ARG A 213 0.30 71.32 43.40
C ARG A 213 -1.08 71.14 42.78
N ASP A 214 -2.10 71.76 43.37
CA ASP A 214 -3.49 71.56 42.95
C ASP A 214 -3.85 72.39 41.71
N ARG A 215 -3.04 73.39 41.33
CA ARG A 215 -3.23 74.16 40.10
C ARG A 215 -2.82 73.42 38.82
N ARG A 216 -1.93 72.41 38.87
CA ARG A 216 -1.53 71.67 37.65
C ARG A 216 -2.59 70.69 37.13
N ILE A 217 -3.58 70.34 37.93
CA ILE A 217 -4.67 69.43 37.53
C ILE A 217 -5.85 70.18 36.89
N LEU A 218 -5.91 71.51 37.04
CA LEU A 218 -7.08 72.31 36.65
C LEU A 218 -6.95 73.04 35.30
N GLU A 219 -5.85 72.88 34.57
CA GLU A 219 -5.67 73.46 33.22
C GLU A 219 -5.56 72.38 32.14
N LEU A 220 -6.65 71.63 31.89
CA LEU A 220 -6.80 70.84 30.66
C LEU A 220 -8.21 71.00 30.07
N PRO A 221 -8.55 72.15 29.47
CA PRO A 221 -9.88 72.33 28.88
C PRO A 221 -10.10 71.61 27.54
N GLU A 222 -9.08 71.00 26.92
CA GLU A 222 -9.20 70.47 25.54
C GLU A 222 -8.65 69.05 25.30
N LEU A 223 -8.77 68.13 26.26
CA LEU A 223 -8.45 66.72 26.02
C LEU A 223 -9.71 65.88 25.80
N SER A 224 -9.80 65.25 24.63
CA SER A 224 -10.83 64.25 24.28
C SER A 224 -10.88 63.12 25.32
N GLU A 225 -12.06 62.54 25.57
CA GLU A 225 -12.33 61.49 26.57
C GLU A 225 -11.33 60.31 26.55
N ILE A 226 -10.73 60.05 25.39
CA ILE A 226 -9.69 59.04 25.17
C ILE A 226 -8.41 59.33 25.97
N LYS A 227 -7.97 60.60 26.03
CA LYS A 227 -6.73 60.99 26.73
C LYS A 227 -6.90 61.00 28.25
N VAL A 228 -8.09 61.32 28.75
CA VAL A 228 -8.40 61.24 30.19
C VAL A 228 -8.39 59.78 30.66
N ALA A 229 -8.91 58.86 29.84
CA ALA A 229 -8.85 57.43 30.13
C ALA A 229 -7.41 56.88 30.10
N GLU A 230 -6.56 57.37 29.20
CA GLU A 230 -5.15 56.98 29.15
C GLU A 230 -4.34 57.49 30.35
N ILE A 231 -4.55 58.74 30.78
CA ILE A 231 -3.87 59.30 31.97
C ILE A 231 -4.28 58.54 33.23
N LEU A 232 -5.56 58.29 33.44
CA LEU A 232 -6.06 57.54 34.60
C LEU A 232 -5.56 56.09 34.62
N LYS A 233 -5.37 55.48 33.44
CA LYS A 233 -4.80 54.14 33.30
C LYS A 233 -3.29 54.14 33.58
N ALA A 234 -2.57 55.20 33.20
CA ALA A 234 -1.15 55.38 33.53
C ALA A 234 -0.92 55.60 35.04
N GLU A 235 -1.88 56.18 35.74
CA GLU A 235 -1.86 56.36 37.20
C GLU A 235 -2.41 55.14 37.99
N GLY A 236 -2.76 54.05 37.30
CA GLY A 236 -3.21 52.80 37.93
C GLY A 236 -4.63 52.83 38.47
N ILE A 237 -5.43 53.84 38.14
CA ILE A 237 -6.80 54.02 38.61
C ILE A 237 -7.76 53.30 37.65
N LYS A 238 -8.42 52.23 38.11
CA LYS A 238 -9.44 51.52 37.33
C LYS A 238 -10.75 52.31 37.31
N CYS A 239 -10.97 53.12 36.28
CA CYS A 239 -12.23 53.82 36.06
C CYS A 239 -13.12 53.05 35.06
N SER A 240 -14.40 52.89 35.39
CA SER A 240 -15.40 52.42 34.41
C SER A 240 -15.83 53.59 33.50
N ALA A 241 -16.25 53.32 32.27
CA ALA A 241 -16.74 54.36 31.34
C ALA A 241 -17.88 55.21 31.96
N ARG A 242 -18.65 54.63 32.87
CA ARG A 242 -19.73 55.30 33.62
C ARG A 242 -19.20 56.31 34.65
N THR A 243 -18.01 56.06 35.19
CA THR A 243 -17.34 56.94 36.17
C THR A 243 -16.81 58.20 35.49
N VAL A 244 -16.25 58.09 34.28
CA VAL A 244 -15.75 59.22 33.49
C VAL A 244 -16.90 60.17 33.09
N GLY A 245 -18.06 59.63 32.71
CA GLY A 245 -19.24 60.44 32.39
C GLY A 245 -19.87 61.18 33.59
N ASN A 246 -19.73 60.65 34.81
CA ASN A 246 -20.31 61.27 36.02
C ASN A 246 -19.48 62.46 36.55
N VAL A 247 -18.17 62.49 36.32
CA VAL A 247 -17.31 63.63 36.70
C VAL A 247 -17.70 64.89 35.92
N ARG A 248 -18.08 64.74 34.64
CA ARG A 248 -18.61 65.84 33.82
C ARG A 248 -19.99 66.32 34.25
N ARG A 249 -20.92 65.43 34.61
CA ARG A 249 -22.29 65.84 35.02
C ARG A 249 -22.34 66.63 36.32
N ARG A 250 -21.44 66.38 37.27
CA ARG A 250 -21.37 67.17 38.52
C ARG A 250 -20.85 68.60 38.34
N HIS A 251 -20.31 68.94 37.17
CA HIS A 251 -19.86 70.30 36.83
C HIS A 251 -20.75 70.99 35.78
N SER A 252 -21.83 70.33 35.34
CA SER A 252 -22.88 70.90 34.48
C SER A 252 -24.17 71.21 35.26
N ILE A 253 -24.18 70.97 36.57
CA ILE A 253 -25.23 71.39 37.49
C ILE A 253 -24.52 72.04 38.69
N ALA A 254 -23.90 73.18 38.41
CA ALA A 254 -23.72 74.29 39.34
C ALA A 254 -24.54 75.45 38.78
#